data_AF-A0A1M5SMG8-F1
#
_entry.id   AF-A0A1M5SMG8-F1
#
_cell.length_a   1.000
_cell.length_b   1.000
_cell.length_c   1.000
_cell.angle_alpha   90.00
_cell.angle_beta   90.00
_cell.angle_gamma   90.00
#
_symmetry.space_group_name_H-M   'P 1'
#
loop_
_entity.id
_entity.type
_entity.pdbx_description
1 polymer ?
#
loop_
_entity_poly.entity_id
_entity_poly.type
_entity_poly.pdbx_seq_one_letter_code
_entity_poly.pdbx_strand_id
1 'polypeptide(L)' 'MEKLIEILKEIFNPLKIFKSNEIITVVINNDQNMEEKLKHFSKQVSSIEEEFSFRFLTTEELKKLEAKELGVRIY' A
#
# COMPACT_ATOMS: atom_id res chain seq x y z
N MET A 1 -9.76 -7.75 3.55
CA MET A 1 -8.52 -7.98 2.77
C MET A 1 -8.66 -7.94 1.24
N GLU A 2 -9.40 -8.81 0.53
CA GLU A 2 -9.45 -8.77 -0.96
C GLU A 2 -9.92 -7.43 -1.52
N LYS A 3 -11.02 -6.88 -0.99
CA LYS A 3 -11.52 -5.54 -1.36
C LYS A 3 -10.49 -4.42 -1.18
N LEU A 4 -9.67 -4.51 -0.12
CA LEU A 4 -8.64 -3.51 0.15
C LEU A 4 -7.52 -3.57 -0.90
N ILE A 5 -7.11 -4.77 -1.30
CA ILE A 5 -6.15 -4.97 -2.38
C ILE A 5 -6.70 -4.43 -3.70
N GLU A 6 -7.99 -4.64 -4.00
CA GLU A 6 -8.63 -4.09 -5.19
C GLU A 6 -8.62 -2.56 -5.20
N ILE A 7 -9.00 -1.92 -4.09
CA ILE A 7 -8.95 -0.45 -3.95
C ILE A 7 -7.52 0.07 -4.13
N LEU A 8 -6.54 -0.60 -3.51
CA LEU A 8 -5.13 -0.23 -3.67
C LEU A 8 -4.69 -0.35 -5.14
N LYS A 9 -5.12 -1.39 -5.85
CA LYS A 9 -4.85 -1.60 -7.28
C LYS A 9 -5.47 -0.53 -8.16
N GLU A 10 -6.73 -0.19 -7.91
CA GLU A 10 -7.46 0.80 -8.69
C GLU A 10 -6.85 2.20 -8.53
N ILE A 11 -6.50 2.58 -7.30
CA ILE A 11 -6.05 3.95 -6.99
C ILE A 11 -4.55 4.12 -7.27
N PHE A 12 -3.72 3.19 -6.81
CA PHE A 12 -2.27 3.37 -6.80
C PHE A 12 -1.54 2.54 -7.85
N ASN A 13 -2.20 1.57 -8.48
CA ASN A 13 -1.59 0.61 -9.40
C ASN A 13 -0.23 0.08 -8.88
N PRO A 14 -0.21 -0.53 -7.68
CA PRO A 14 1.01 -0.90 -7.00
C PRO A 14 1.68 -2.08 -7.71
N LEU A 15 3.00 -2.08 -7.68
CA LEU A 15 3.83 -3.16 -8.21
C LEU A 15 3.81 -4.38 -7.30
N LYS A 16 3.79 -4.15 -5.98
CA LYS A 16 3.78 -5.19 -4.94
C LYS A 16 3.04 -4.72 -3.71
N ILE A 17 2.41 -5.63 -2.99
CA ILE A 17 1.84 -5.34 -1.66
C ILE A 17 2.33 -6.41 -0.69
N PHE A 18 2.80 -5.96 0.47
CA PHE A 18 3.23 -6.80 1.56
C PHE A 18 2.40 -6.51 2.80
N LYS A 19 2.20 -7.53 3.63
CA LYS A 19 1.54 -7.42 4.91
C LYS A 19 2.45 -7.93 6.01
N SER A 20 2.65 -7.11 7.03
CA SER A 20 3.39 -7.45 8.24
C SER A 20 2.57 -7.03 9.46
N ASN A 21 2.05 -8.00 10.21
CA ASN A 21 1.13 -7.76 11.33
C ASN A 21 -0.03 -6.83 10.93
N GLU A 22 -0.05 -5.61 11.47
CA GLU A 22 -1.06 -4.57 11.24
C GLU A 22 -0.59 -3.49 10.23
N ILE A 23 0.53 -3.74 9.54
CA ILE A 23 1.11 -2.83 8.55
C ILE A 23 0.94 -3.42 7.15
N ILE A 24 0.37 -2.62 6.26
CA ILE A 24 0.27 -2.94 4.83
C ILE A 24 1.25 -2.04 4.08
N THR A 25 2.26 -2.66 3.49
CA THR A 25 3.27 -1.98 2.69
C THR A 25 2.92 -2.08 1.21
N VAL A 26 2.70 -0.93 0.58
CA VAL A 26 2.29 -0.80 -0.81
C VAL A 26 3.46 -0.24 -1.60
N VAL A 27 4.01 -1.02 -2.52
CA VAL A 27 5.10 -0.59 -3.39
C VAL A 27 4.53 -0.04 -4.68
N ILE A 28 4.82 1.22 -4.96
CA ILE A 28 4.36 1.94 -6.14
C ILE A 28 5.55 2.40 -6.98
N ASN A 29 5.30 2.72 -8.25
CA ASN A 29 6.28 3.46 -9.03
C ASN A 29 6.18 4.95 -8.68
N ASN A 30 7.24 5.72 -8.87
CA ASN A 30 7.27 7.14 -8.49
C ASN A 30 6.13 7.91 -9.20
N ASP A 31 5.09 8.29 -8.46
CA ASP A 31 3.82 8.77 -9.00
C ASP A 31 3.57 10.21 -8.54
N GLN A 32 3.41 11.13 -9.48
CA GLN A 32 3.31 12.56 -9.18
C GLN A 32 1.97 12.95 -8.52
N ASN A 33 0.95 12.07 -8.54
CA ASN A 33 -0.40 12.35 -8.03
C ASN A 33 -0.70 11.67 -6.69
N MET A 34 0.35 11.38 -5.90
CA MET A 34 0.26 10.65 -4.64
C MET A 34 -0.72 11.27 -3.64
N GLU A 35 -0.69 12.61 -3.48
CA GLU A 35 -1.55 13.32 -2.53
C GLU A 35 -3.05 13.19 -2.86
N GLU A 36 -3.41 13.32 -4.13
CA GLU A 36 -4.79 13.19 -4.57
C GLU A 36 -5.27 11.74 -4.39
N LYS A 37 -4.43 10.77 -4.79
CA LYS A 37 -4.71 9.34 -4.60
C LYS A 37 -4.90 8.98 -3.13
N LEU A 38 -4.10 9.52 -2.22
CA LEU A 38 -4.25 9.32 -0.77
C LEU A 38 -5.58 9.89 -0.24
N LYS A 39 -6.02 11.05 -0.73
CA LYS A 39 -7.33 11.61 -0.37
C LYS A 39 -8.48 10.73 -0.86
N HIS A 40 -8.39 10.22 -2.08
CA HIS A 40 -9.37 9.27 -2.63
C HIS A 40 -9.37 7.95 -1.83
N PHE A 41 -8.18 7.45 -1.50
CA PHE A 41 -8.01 6.23 -0.72
C PHE A 41 -8.60 6.35 0.68
N SER A 42 -8.30 7.43 1.40
CA SER A 42 -8.84 7.65 2.75
C SER A 42 -10.37 7.65 2.76
N LYS A 43 -11.02 8.21 1.73
CA LYS A 43 -12.49 8.15 1.59
C LYS A 43 -13.01 6.72 1.39
N GLN A 44 -12.32 5.90 0.59
CA GLN A 44 -12.73 4.52 0.33
C GLN A 44 -12.41 3.58 1.51
N VAL A 45 -11.25 3.75 2.15
CA VAL A 45 -10.81 2.98 3.32
C VAL A 45 -11.61 3.32 4.57
N SER A 46 -12.18 4.51 4.69
CA SER A 46 -13.05 4.85 5.83
C SER A 46 -14.27 3.94 5.95
N SER A 47 -14.63 3.18 4.90
CA SER A 47 -15.68 2.16 4.92
C SER A 47 -15.19 0.75 5.31
N ILE A 48 -13.88 0.58 5.53
CA ILE A 48 -13.25 -0.67 5.91
C ILE A 48 -12.93 -0.57 7.41
N GLU A 49 -13.63 -1.35 8.24
CA GLU A 49 -13.42 -1.42 9.71
C GLU A 49 -12.09 -2.13 10.10
N GLU A 50 -11.04 -2.03 9.29
CA GLU A 50 -9.73 -2.61 9.57
C GLU A 50 -8.72 -1.50 9.92
N GLU A 51 -8.22 -1.48 11.17
CA GLU A 51 -7.19 -0.55 11.66
C GLU A 51 -5.79 -0.96 11.15
N PHE A 52 -5.56 -0.87 9.83
CA PHE A 52 -4.23 -1.08 9.27
C PHE A 52 -3.46 0.22 9.11
N SER A 53 -2.17 0.17 9.44
CA SER A 53 -1.22 1.22 9.08
C SER A 53 -0.72 0.99 7.64
N PHE A 54 -0.92 1.97 6.78
CA PHE A 54 -0.46 1.90 5.40
C PHE A 54 0.91 2.56 5.24
N ARG A 55 1.87 1.83 4.68
CA ARG A 55 3.19 2.34 4.32
C ARG A 55 3.32 2.30 2.80
N PHE A 56 3.56 3.45 2.18
CA PHE A 56 3.81 3.51 0.75
C PHE A 56 5.30 3.65 0.48
N LEU A 57 5.83 2.79 -0.38
CA LEU A 57 7.24 2.79 -0.76
C LEU A 57 7.37 2.90 -2.27
N THR A 58 8.39 3.63 -2.73
CA THR A 58 8.80 3.55 -4.13
C THR A 58 9.70 2.34 -4.34
N THR A 59 9.90 1.97 -5.59
CA THR A 59 10.88 0.93 -5.97
C THR A 59 12.30 1.25 -5.52
N GLU A 60 12.64 2.54 -5.40
CA GLU A 60 13.94 3.00 -4.91
C GLU A 60 14.07 2.78 -3.40
N GLU A 61 13.03 3.13 -2.62
CA GLU A 61 13.01 2.94 -1.17
C GLU A 61 12.96 1.45 -0.81
N LEU A 62 12.25 0.64 -1.59
CA LEU A 62 12.23 -0.81 -1.43
C LEU A 62 13.63 -1.43 -1.51
N LYS A 63 14.51 -0.93 -2.38
CA LYS A 63 15.89 -1.43 -2.50
C LYS A 63 16.75 -1.13 -1.28
N LYS A 64 16.41 -0.07 -0.53
CA LYS A 64 17.12 0.32 0.70
C LYS A 64 16.64 -0.44 1.93
N LEU A 65 15.44 -1.02 1.86
CA LEU A 65 14.84 -1.78 2.95
C LEU A 65 15.20 -3.27 2.84
N GLU A 66 15.46 -3.89 3.99
CA GLU A 66 15.70 -5.33 4.06
C GLU A 66 14.38 -6.10 3.88
N ALA A 67 14.41 -7.20 3.12
CA ALA A 67 13.22 -7.99 2.81
C ALA A 67 12.47 -8.53 4.05
N LYS A 68 13.15 -8.64 5.19
CA LYS A 68 12.58 -9.10 6.47
C LYS A 68 11.58 -8.10 7.07
N GLU A 69 11.68 -6.82 6.75
CA GLU A 69 10.82 -5.78 7.33
C GLU A 69 9.47 -5.64 6.61
N LEU A 70 9.35 -6.18 5.39
CA LEU A 70 8.15 -6.02 4.57
C LEU A 70 7.03 -7.00 4.96
N GLY A 71 7.38 -8.12 5.60
CA GLY A 71 6.46 -9.20 5.93
C GLY A 71 6.15 -10.11 4.74
N VAL A 72 4.92 -10.60 4.66
CA VAL A 72 4.49 -11.57 3.65
C VAL A 72 3.96 -10.84 2.42
N ARG A 73 4.44 -11.20 1.24
CA ARG A 73 3.90 -10.67 -0.02
C ARG A 73 2.50 -11.24 -0.25
N ILE A 74 1.53 -10.35 -0.39
CA ILE A 74 0.13 -10.68 -0.66
C ILE A 74 -0.32 -10.29 -2.08
N TYR A 75 0.49 -9.50 -2.80
CA TYR A 75 0.29 -9.11 -4.19
C TYR A 75 1.64 -8.80 -4.87
#